data_AF-A0A4S4BRY2-F1
#
_entry.id   AF-A0A4S4BRY2-F1
#
_cell.length_a   1.000
_cell.length_b   1.000
_cell.length_c   1.000
_cell.angle_alpha   90.00
_cell.angle_beta   90.00
_cell.angle_gamma   90.00
#
_symmetry.space_group_name_H-M   'P 1'
#
loop_
_entity.id
_entity.type
_entity.pdbx_description
1 polymer ?
#
loop_
_entity_poly.entity_id
_entity_poly.type
_entity_poly.pdbx_seq_one_letter_code
_entity_poly.pdbx_strand_id
1 'polypeptide(L)' 'MDAIQIARNKGYKTIEIGTGNSSIGQLAFYQKCGFRIIGVDLDFFIRHYPEEIFENGKHCRDMIRLSQDL' A
#
# COMPACT_ATOMS: atom_id res chain seq x y z
N MET A 1 3.43 -5.38 -18.26
CA MET A 1 2.06 -5.76 -17.89
C MET A 1 1.55 -4.76 -16.88
N ASP A 2 0.37 -4.20 -17.09
CA ASP A 2 -0.24 -3.17 -16.24
C ASP A 2 -1.27 -3.82 -15.28
N ALA A 3 -1.04 -3.73 -13.97
CA ALA A 3 -1.88 -4.35 -12.96
C ALA A 3 -3.31 -3.82 -12.97
N ILE A 4 -3.50 -2.52 -13.24
CA ILE A 4 -4.82 -1.89 -13.33
C ILE A 4 -5.57 -2.46 -14.54
N GLN A 5 -4.91 -2.55 -15.71
CA GLN A 5 -5.53 -3.10 -16.91
C GLN A 5 -5.91 -4.58 -16.72
N ILE A 6 -5.05 -5.38 -16.08
CA ILE A 6 -5.34 -6.79 -15.78
C ILE A 6 -6.56 -6.89 -14.87
N ALA A 7 -6.65 -6.04 -13.84
CA ALA A 7 -7.78 -6.06 -12.91
C ALA A 7 -9.10 -5.66 -13.61
N ARG A 8 -9.07 -4.64 -14.48
CA ARG A 8 -10.21 -4.24 -15.33
C ARG A 8 -10.65 -5.37 -16.25
N ASN A 9 -9.70 -6.02 -16.94
CA ASN A 9 -9.99 -7.12 -17.86
C ASN A 9 -10.58 -8.35 -17.16
N LYS A 10 -10.24 -8.56 -15.88
CA LYS A 10 -10.82 -9.63 -15.05
C LYS A 10 -12.17 -9.26 -14.42
N GLY A 11 -12.68 -8.05 -14.67
CA GLY A 11 -14.00 -7.61 -14.20
C GLY A 11 -14.03 -7.17 -12.73
N TYR A 12 -12.88 -6.94 -12.09
CA TYR A 12 -12.83 -6.39 -10.74
C TYR A 12 -13.34 -4.94 -10.72
N LYS A 13 -13.89 -4.51 -9.58
CA LYS A 13 -14.43 -3.17 -9.36
C LYS A 13 -13.51 -2.24 -8.59
N THR A 14 -12.60 -2.81 -7.82
CA THR A 14 -11.67 -2.09 -6.97
C THR A 14 -10.34 -2.84 -6.98
N ILE A 15 -9.25 -2.10 -6.99
CA ILE A 15 -7.91 -2.62 -6.69
C ILE A 15 -7.42 -1.97 -5.40
N GLU A 16 -6.84 -2.77 -4.53
CA GLU A 16 -6.26 -2.32 -3.27
C GLU A 16 -4.76 -2.59 -3.23
N ILE A 17 -4.05 -1.74 -2.49
CA ILE A 17 -2.64 -1.90 -2.21
C ILE A 17 -2.33 -1.51 -0.76
N GLY A 18 -1.38 -2.22 -0.16
CA GLY A 18 -0.83 -1.91 1.16
C GLY A 18 0.65 -1.55 1.03
N THR A 19 1.10 -0.51 1.72
CA THR A 19 2.53 -0.16 1.83
C THR A 19 2.88 0.25 3.25
N GLY A 20 4.17 0.28 3.59
CA GLY A 20 4.65 0.69 4.90
C GLY A 20 4.40 2.18 5.17
N ASN A 21 4.13 2.54 6.42
CA ASN A 21 4.07 3.94 6.86
C ASN A 21 5.39 4.70 6.62
N SER A 22 6.52 4.00 6.56
CA SER A 22 7.84 4.57 6.23
C SER A 22 8.08 4.75 4.73
N SER A 23 7.29 4.11 3.87
CA SER A 23 7.51 4.03 2.42
C SER A 23 6.98 5.28 1.67
N ILE A 24 7.46 6.47 2.05
CA ILE A 24 6.97 7.78 1.57
C ILE A 24 6.97 7.88 0.04
N GLY A 25 8.02 7.39 -0.62
CA GLY A 25 8.10 7.41 -2.09
C GLY A 25 7.02 6.57 -2.76
N GLN A 26 6.68 5.42 -2.18
CA GLN A 26 5.62 4.55 -2.67
C GLN A 26 4.25 5.17 -2.46
N LEU A 27 4.01 5.79 -1.29
CA LEU A 27 2.77 6.54 -1.03
C LEU A 27 2.53 7.62 -2.10
N ALA A 28 3.54 8.45 -2.37
CA ALA A 28 3.45 9.48 -3.39
C ALA A 28 3.24 8.90 -4.79
N PHE A 29 3.89 7.78 -5.12
CA PHE A 29 3.72 7.08 -6.39
C PHE A 29 2.29 6.55 -6.57
N TYR A 30 1.76 5.81 -5.59
CA TYR A 30 0.41 5.24 -5.69
C TYR A 30 -0.67 6.32 -5.76
N GLN A 31 -0.52 7.42 -5.02
CA GLN A 31 -1.42 8.56 -5.13
C GLN A 31 -1.37 9.20 -6.53
N LYS A 32 -0.19 9.32 -7.16
CA LYS A 32 -0.08 9.77 -8.56
C LYS A 32 -0.73 8.81 -9.55
N CYS A 33 -0.74 7.51 -9.25
CA CYS A 33 -1.45 6.50 -10.05
C CYS A 33 -2.97 6.50 -9.84
N GLY A 34 -3.51 7.31 -8.92
CA GLY A 34 -4.94 7.46 -8.69
C GLY A 34 -5.48 6.68 -7.48
N PHE A 35 -4.63 6.01 -6.70
CA PHE A 35 -5.03 5.37 -5.46
C PHE A 35 -5.27 6.40 -4.35
N ARG A 36 -6.28 6.15 -3.51
CA ARG A 36 -6.63 6.97 -2.35
C ARG A 36 -6.39 6.20 -1.08
N ILE A 37 -5.82 6.84 -0.06
CA ILE A 37 -5.66 6.25 1.27
C ILE A 37 -7.05 6.02 1.86
N ILE A 38 -7.32 4.80 2.29
CA ILE A 38 -8.61 4.38 2.87
C ILE A 38 -8.50 3.92 4.32
N GLY A 39 -7.29 3.70 4.84
CA GLY A 39 -7.12 3.29 6.22
C GLY A 39 -5.67 3.00 6.59
N VAL A 40 -5.49 2.68 7.86
CA VAL A 40 -4.21 2.26 8.43
C VAL A 40 -4.46 1.01 9.26
N ASP A 41 -3.70 -0.05 8.98
CA ASP A 41 -3.63 -1.21 9.84
C ASP A 41 -2.43 -1.05 10.79
N LEU A 42 -2.75 -0.73 12.04
CA LEU A 42 -1.75 -0.41 13.07
C LEU A 42 -0.95 -1.65 13.43
N ASP A 43 0.36 -1.49 13.61
CA ASP A 43 1.30 -2.53 14.01
C ASP A 43 1.32 -3.76 13.08
N PHE A 44 0.82 -3.62 11.84
CA PHE A 44 0.79 -4.72 10.87
C PHE A 44 2.16 -5.38 10.73
N PHE A 45 3.23 -4.62 10.58
CA PHE A 45 4.57 -5.20 10.39
C PHE A 45 5.14 -5.81 11.67
N ILE A 46 4.80 -5.26 12.85
CA ILE A 46 5.19 -5.83 14.14
C ILE A 46 4.52 -7.19 14.36
N ARG A 47 3.25 -7.34 13.98
CA ARG A 47 2.51 -8.60 14.13
C ARG A 47 2.96 -9.69 13.15
N HIS A 48 3.50 -9.32 12.00
CA HIS A 48 3.78 -10.27 10.90
C HIS A 48 5.27 -10.55 10.68
N TYR A 49 6.17 -9.71 11.21
CA TYR A 49 7.61 -9.88 11.08
C TYR A 49 8.28 -9.86 12.46
N PRO A 50 9.12 -10.87 12.78
CA PRO A 50 9.82 -10.92 14.06
C PRO A 50 10.94 -9.88 14.17
N GLU A 51 11.48 -9.41 13.04
CA GLU A 51 12.52 -8.39 12.98
C GLU A 51 11.93 -7.01 12.68
N GLU A 52 12.47 -5.97 13.33
CA GLU A 52 12.08 -4.59 13.05
C GLU A 52 12.52 -4.16 11.65
N ILE A 53 11.62 -3.52 10.92
CA ILE A 53 11.86 -3.06 9.56
C ILE A 53 12.10 -1.55 9.58
N PHE A 54 13.24 -1.10 9.06
CA PHE A 54 13.57 0.32 8.93
C PHE A 54 13.81 0.74 7.49
N GLU A 55 13.22 1.85 7.10
CA GLU A 55 13.46 2.50 5.81
C GLU A 55 13.83 3.98 6.03
N ASN A 56 14.99 4.40 5.53
CA ASN A 56 15.50 5.78 5.72
C ASN A 56 15.50 6.23 7.20
N GLY A 57 15.83 5.32 8.11
CA GLY A 57 15.84 5.56 9.56
C GLY A 57 14.45 5.66 10.20
N LYS A 58 13.36 5.41 9.47
CA LYS A 58 11.99 5.37 10.00
C LYS A 58 11.54 3.93 10.20
N HIS A 59 10.94 3.63 11.35
CA HIS A 59 10.38 2.32 11.65
C HIS A 59 9.10 2.09 10.81
N CYS A 60 9.13 1.05 9.99
CA CYS A 60 7.98 0.50 9.28
C CYS A 60 7.19 -0.41 10.23
N ARG A 61 6.13 0.13 10.82
CA ARG A 61 5.30 -0.59 11.80
C ARG A 61 3.85 -0.77 11.33
N ASP A 62 3.30 0.23 10.66
CA ASP A 62 1.89 0.29 10.26
C ASP A 62 1.78 0.09 8.75
N MET A 63 0.73 -0.59 8.29
CA MET A 63 0.41 -0.68 6.87
C MET A 63 -0.61 0.39 6.49
N ILE A 64 -0.25 1.25 5.54
CA ILE A 64 -1.17 2.20 4.91
C ILE A 64 -1.92 1.47 3.80
N ARG A 65 -3.25 1.48 3.87
CA ARG A 65 -4.14 0.88 2.86
C ARG A 65 -4.59 1.96 1.88
N LEU A 66 -4.47 1.66 0.59
CA LEU A 66 -4.98 2.51 -0.48
C LEU A 66 -5.85 1.70 -1.44
N SER A 67 -6.84 2.34 -2.05
CA SER A 67 -7.69 1.74 -3.08
C SER A 67 -7.90 2.65 -4.28
N GLN A 68 -8.24 2.05 -5.41
CA GLN A 68 -8.68 2.73 -6.62
C GLN A 68 -9.85 1.97 -7.23
N ASP A 69 -10.90 2.69 -7.64
CA ASP A 69 -12.00 2.13 -8.41
C ASP A 69 -11.58 1.88 -9.87
N LEU A 70 -12.02 0.74 -10.40
CA LEU A 70 -11.66 0.19 -11.71
C LEU A 70 -12.79 0.24 -12.73
#